data_AF-R6TJR8-F1
#
_entry.id   AF-R6TJR8-F1
#
_cell.length_a   1.000
_cell.length_b   1.000
_cell.length_c   1.000
_cell.angle_alpha   90.00
_cell.angle_beta   90.00
_cell.angle_gamma   90.00
#
_symmetry.space_group_name_H-M   'P 1'
#
loop_
_entity.id
_entity.type
_entity.pdbx_description
1 polymer ?
#
loop_
_entity_poly.entity_id
_entity_poly.type
_entity_poly.pdbx_seq_one_letter_code
_entity_poly.pdbx_strand_id
1 'polypeptide(L)'
;MKLRILAVLCAVLLLTGCASLLERTYTSVEPHSSKFWESEAAGTLRAENYQDIVNDLLLLIGEHTETATLRLYNYSDDLTVAETLEQAAAEVQQETPMGAYAVEYITSASQPQRGYYEISLQIGSRRTAEQIQAVVNATSTEALPSLLEAALDEGRTELAVRIGYWREDSQARVEEIVAEIRKQRGLEQTPAWTVSYYPADGEVGLIEFILSQQVQPKTEPAA
;
A
#
# COMPACT_ATOMS: atom_id res chain seq x y z
N MET A 1 58.67 -23.82 -35.12
CA MET A 1 58.32 -22.43 -34.73
C MET A 1 56.82 -22.17 -34.60
N LYS A 2 55.94 -22.81 -35.41
CA LYS A 2 54.48 -22.57 -35.38
C LYS A 2 53.74 -23.07 -34.13
N LEU A 3 54.17 -24.18 -33.50
CA LEU A 3 53.51 -24.74 -32.32
C LEU A 3 53.71 -23.92 -31.03
N ARG A 4 54.84 -23.20 -30.90
CA ARG A 4 55.15 -22.37 -29.73
C ARG A 4 54.35 -21.07 -29.71
N ILE A 5 54.02 -20.53 -30.89
CA ILE A 5 53.22 -19.31 -31.03
C ILE A 5 51.76 -19.58 -30.65
N LEU A 6 51.24 -20.78 -30.96
CA LEU A 6 49.87 -21.18 -30.61
C LEU A 6 49.69 -21.34 -29.08
N ALA A 7 50.70 -21.89 -28.39
CA ALA A 7 50.66 -22.04 -26.93
C ALA A 7 50.70 -20.70 -26.18
N VAL A 8 51.46 -19.73 -26.70
CA VAL A 8 51.51 -18.37 -26.13
C VAL A 8 50.20 -17.61 -26.39
N LEU A 9 49.57 -17.80 -27.56
CA LEU A 9 48.29 -17.17 -27.87
C LEU A 9 47.15 -17.69 -26.99
N CYS A 10 47.11 -19.00 -26.70
CA CYS A 10 46.12 -19.58 -25.77
C CYS A 10 46.34 -19.12 -24.32
N ALA A 11 47.58 -18.90 -23.89
CA ALA A 11 47.88 -18.40 -22.55
C ALA A 11 47.42 -16.94 -22.34
N VAL A 12 47.50 -16.10 -23.39
CA VAL A 12 47.07 -14.69 -23.32
C VAL A 12 45.54 -14.55 -23.28
N LEU A 13 44.80 -15.44 -23.96
CA LEU A 13 43.33 -15.44 -23.95
C LEU A 13 42.71 -15.91 -22.62
N LEU A 14 43.45 -16.68 -21.83
CA LEU A 14 43.01 -17.10 -20.48
C LEU A 14 43.19 -16.00 -19.43
N LEU A 15 43.98 -14.96 -19.71
CA LEU A 15 44.24 -13.85 -18.77
C LEU A 15 43.21 -12.70 -18.87
N THR A 16 42.34 -12.70 -19.88
CA THR A 16 41.31 -11.66 -20.07
C THR A 16 39.94 -12.04 -19.47
N GLY A 17 39.83 -13.19 -18.80
CA GLY A 17 38.57 -13.75 -18.29
C GLY A 17 38.05 -13.17 -16.97
N CYS A 18 38.72 -12.19 -16.36
CA CYS A 18 38.34 -11.69 -15.03
C CYS A 18 37.72 -10.29 -15.01
N ALA A 19 37.56 -9.62 -16.16
CA ALA A 19 36.99 -8.27 -16.19
C ALA A 19 35.46 -8.25 -15.95
N SER A 20 34.75 -9.31 -16.35
CA SER A 20 33.28 -9.40 -16.25
C SER A 20 32.77 -9.81 -14.87
N LEU A 21 33.65 -10.11 -13.92
CA LEU A 21 33.28 -10.50 -12.55
C LEU A 21 33.15 -9.30 -11.60
N LEU A 22 33.35 -8.07 -12.11
CA LEU A 22 33.30 -6.83 -11.34
C LEU A 22 32.21 -5.85 -11.80
N GLU A 23 31.24 -6.29 -12.60
CA GLU A 23 29.94 -5.60 -12.69
C GLU A 23 29.15 -5.90 -11.42
N ARG A 24 29.58 -5.28 -10.31
CA ARG A 24 28.69 -5.11 -9.17
C ARG A 24 27.61 -4.14 -9.62
N THR A 25 26.39 -4.62 -9.74
CA THR A 25 25.22 -3.77 -9.58
C THR A 25 25.37 -3.12 -8.21
N TYR A 26 25.83 -1.87 -8.18
CA TYR A 26 25.76 -1.07 -6.97
C TYR A 26 24.28 -0.82 -6.74
N THR A 27 23.65 -1.64 -5.91
CA THR A 27 22.44 -1.24 -5.25
C THR A 27 22.86 -0.14 -4.28
N SER A 28 22.60 1.11 -4.65
CA SER A 28 22.65 2.21 -3.69
C SER A 28 21.56 1.93 -2.68
N VAL A 29 21.94 1.51 -1.48
CA VAL A 29 21.02 1.46 -0.34
C VAL A 29 21.02 2.87 0.21
N GLU A 30 19.93 3.60 -0.02
CA GLU A 30 19.72 4.86 0.66
C GLU A 30 19.79 4.62 2.17
N PRO A 31 20.54 5.46 2.93
CA PRO A 31 20.54 5.38 4.38
C PRO A 31 19.10 5.39 4.87
N HIS A 32 18.77 4.49 5.79
CA HIS A 32 17.43 4.46 6.37
C HIS A 32 17.23 5.81 7.06
N SER A 33 16.18 6.54 6.67
CA SER A 33 15.82 7.82 7.27
C SER A 33 15.77 7.64 8.78
N SER A 34 16.62 8.37 9.51
CA SER A 34 16.58 8.39 10.96
C SER A 34 15.35 9.18 11.35
N LYS A 35 14.19 8.51 11.42
CA LYS A 35 12.92 9.12 11.85
C LYS A 35 13.11 9.78 13.21
N PHE A 36 13.34 11.08 13.19
CA PHE A 36 13.39 11.95 14.34
C PHE A 36 12.18 12.86 14.24
N TRP A 37 11.21 12.65 15.11
CA TRP A 37 10.14 13.62 15.33
C TRP A 37 10.81 14.95 15.70
N GLU A 38 10.74 15.95 14.81
CA GLU A 38 11.46 17.20 15.01
C GLU A 38 10.84 18.11 16.08
N SER A 39 9.62 17.81 16.54
CA SER A 39 8.88 18.65 17.49
C SER A 39 8.02 17.81 18.41
N GLU A 40 7.95 18.20 19.69
CA GLU A 40 6.95 17.71 20.67
C GLU A 40 5.51 18.12 20.29
N ALA A 41 5.33 18.94 19.24
CA ALA A 41 4.03 19.19 18.64
C ALA A 41 3.66 18.02 17.70
N ALA A 42 2.75 17.17 18.17
CA ALA A 42 2.10 16.15 17.34
C ALA A 42 1.57 16.81 16.05
N GLY A 43 2.14 16.45 14.89
CA GLY A 43 1.68 16.93 13.58
C GLY A 43 2.75 17.50 12.65
N THR A 44 4.05 17.53 13.03
CA THR A 44 5.14 17.88 12.10
C THR A 44 6.03 16.67 11.78
N LEU A 45 6.01 16.24 10.52
CA LEU A 45 6.81 15.13 9.99
C LEU A 45 8.04 15.65 9.24
N ARG A 46 9.08 14.81 9.13
CA ARG A 46 10.32 15.11 8.41
C ARG A 46 10.46 14.12 7.25
N ALA A 47 10.60 14.65 6.04
CA ALA A 47 10.97 13.88 4.86
C ALA A 47 12.26 14.41 4.22
N GLU A 48 13.11 13.51 3.77
CA GLU A 48 14.36 13.83 3.08
C GLU A 48 14.39 13.37 1.61
N ASN A 49 13.44 12.52 1.24
CA ASN A 49 13.36 11.88 -0.07
C ASN A 49 11.90 11.49 -0.40
N TYR A 50 11.68 11.00 -1.61
CA TYR A 50 10.37 10.56 -2.10
C TYR A 50 9.71 9.50 -1.22
N GLN A 51 10.45 8.48 -0.79
CA GLN A 51 9.90 7.38 0.02
C GLN A 51 9.52 7.84 1.43
N ASP A 52 10.23 8.81 2.00
CA ASP A 52 9.81 9.42 3.26
C ASP A 52 8.44 10.09 3.13
N ILE A 53 8.18 10.80 2.02
CA ILE A 53 6.86 11.42 1.77
C ILE A 53 5.76 10.36 1.68
N VAL A 54 5.98 9.30 0.89
CA VAL A 54 5.04 8.18 0.76
C VAL A 54 4.74 7.55 2.12
N ASN A 55 5.78 7.28 2.91
CA ASN A 55 5.65 6.68 4.23
C ASN A 55 4.95 7.59 5.24
N ASP A 56 5.22 8.89 5.19
CA ASP A 56 4.60 9.89 6.06
C ASP A 56 3.11 10.05 5.73
N LEU A 57 2.75 10.08 4.45
CA LEU A 57 1.34 10.05 4.02
C LEU A 57 0.64 8.78 4.50
N LEU A 58 1.25 7.60 4.35
CA LEU A 58 0.67 6.33 4.84
C LEU A 58 0.49 6.31 6.36
N LEU A 59 1.42 6.90 7.11
CA LEU A 59 1.30 7.07 8.56
C LEU A 59 0.10 7.96 8.91
N LEU A 60 -0.02 9.14 8.27
CA LEU A 60 -1.11 10.07 8.49
C LEU A 60 -2.48 9.43 8.17
N ILE A 61 -2.56 8.66 7.09
CA ILE A 61 -3.77 7.92 6.71
C ILE A 61 -4.12 6.87 7.77
N GLY A 62 -3.14 6.11 8.26
CA GLY A 62 -3.35 5.13 9.32
C GLY A 62 -3.90 5.75 10.60
N GLU A 63 -3.40 6.93 10.97
CA GLU A 63 -3.86 7.70 12.14
C GLU A 63 -5.12 8.55 11.87
N HIS A 64 -5.74 8.44 10.68
CA HIS A 64 -6.89 9.25 10.25
C HIS A 64 -6.65 10.76 10.44
N THR A 65 -5.45 11.23 10.11
CA THR A 65 -5.08 12.65 10.23
C THR A 65 -5.44 13.42 8.97
N GLU A 66 -6.41 14.33 9.07
CA GLU A 66 -6.90 15.13 7.93
C GLU A 66 -5.96 16.29 7.55
N THR A 67 -5.20 16.83 8.51
CA THR A 67 -4.28 17.96 8.27
C THR A 67 -2.94 17.75 8.98
N ALA A 68 -1.84 17.99 8.28
CA ALA A 68 -0.50 17.84 8.84
C ALA A 68 0.50 18.82 8.22
N THR A 69 1.62 19.00 8.91
CA THR A 69 2.79 19.73 8.38
C THR A 69 3.90 18.73 8.08
N LEU A 70 4.46 18.79 6.87
CA LEU A 70 5.63 18.02 6.48
C LEU A 70 6.78 18.98 6.18
N ARG A 71 7.95 18.73 6.78
CA ARG A 71 9.18 19.46 6.48
C ARG A 71 10.02 18.64 5.52
N LEU A 72 10.18 19.15 4.31
CA LEU A 72 10.87 18.50 3.22
C LEU A 72 12.28 19.06 3.06
N TYR A 73 13.29 18.23 3.28
CA TYR A 73 14.71 18.57 3.21
C TYR A 73 15.35 17.99 1.95
N ASN A 74 16.50 18.55 1.56
CA ASN A 74 17.28 18.13 0.37
C ASN A 74 16.64 18.47 -0.99
N TYR A 75 15.63 19.33 -1.00
CA TYR A 75 15.04 19.90 -2.21
C TYR A 75 15.47 21.36 -2.35
N SER A 76 15.71 21.81 -3.58
CA SER A 76 16.31 23.13 -3.86
C SER A 76 15.44 24.03 -4.72
N ASP A 77 14.39 23.50 -5.37
CA ASP A 77 13.54 24.23 -6.30
C ASP A 77 12.06 23.85 -6.15
N ASP A 78 11.19 24.85 -6.32
CA ASP A 78 9.74 24.74 -6.12
C ASP A 78 9.09 23.70 -7.06
N LEU A 79 9.59 23.58 -8.29
CA LEU A 79 9.03 22.66 -9.30
C LEU A 79 9.25 21.21 -8.89
N THR A 80 10.48 20.83 -8.54
CA THR A 80 10.78 19.46 -8.11
C THR A 80 9.99 19.10 -6.84
N VAL A 81 9.81 20.05 -5.91
CA VAL A 81 8.98 19.84 -4.71
C VAL A 81 7.54 19.54 -5.10
N ALA A 82 6.93 20.36 -5.96
CA ALA A 82 5.56 20.17 -6.40
C ALA A 82 5.36 18.84 -7.12
N GLU A 83 6.23 18.51 -8.09
CA GLU A 83 6.16 17.25 -8.85
C GLU A 83 6.33 16.02 -7.93
N THR A 84 7.28 16.08 -6.99
CA THR A 84 7.51 14.98 -6.04
C THR A 84 6.30 14.76 -5.13
N LEU A 85 5.69 15.83 -4.63
CA LEU A 85 4.50 15.75 -3.78
C LEU A 85 3.28 15.22 -4.56
N GLU A 86 3.07 15.69 -5.79
CA GLU A 86 2.01 15.20 -6.66
C GLU A 86 2.18 13.71 -6.97
N GLN A 87 3.40 13.30 -7.31
CA GLN A 87 3.70 11.89 -7.58
C GLN A 87 3.49 11.02 -6.34
N ALA A 88 3.99 11.44 -5.17
CA ALA A 88 3.82 10.69 -3.93
C ALA A 88 2.35 10.60 -3.51
N ALA A 89 1.59 11.70 -3.65
CA ALA A 89 0.15 11.71 -3.40
C ALA A 89 -0.60 10.75 -4.33
N ALA A 90 -0.25 10.73 -5.62
CA ALA A 90 -0.85 9.83 -6.60
C ALA A 90 -0.52 8.36 -6.30
N GLU A 91 0.74 8.02 -6.02
CA GLU A 91 1.16 6.67 -5.64
C GLU A 91 0.39 6.20 -4.39
N VAL A 92 0.35 7.02 -3.35
CA VAL A 92 -0.39 6.67 -2.12
C VAL A 92 -1.87 6.47 -2.42
N GLN A 93 -2.51 7.39 -3.12
CA GLN A 93 -3.94 7.33 -3.40
C GLN A 93 -4.34 6.17 -4.31
N GLN A 94 -3.50 5.77 -5.26
CA GLN A 94 -3.91 4.87 -6.34
C GLN A 94 -3.25 3.50 -6.27
N GLU A 95 -2.00 3.42 -5.81
CA GLU A 95 -1.18 2.22 -5.89
C GLU A 95 -0.97 1.57 -4.53
N THR A 96 -1.02 2.33 -3.44
CA THR A 96 -0.91 1.72 -2.10
C THR A 96 -2.23 1.13 -1.63
N PRO A 97 -2.25 -0.08 -1.04
CA PRO A 97 -3.49 -0.71 -0.59
C PRO A 97 -4.28 0.12 0.42
N MET A 98 -3.59 0.75 1.37
CA MET A 98 -4.24 1.54 2.42
C MET A 98 -4.75 2.88 1.88
N GLY A 99 -3.96 3.57 1.04
CA GLY A 99 -4.40 4.85 0.47
C GLY A 99 -5.55 4.66 -0.52
N ALA A 100 -5.48 3.66 -1.41
CA ALA A 100 -6.58 3.33 -2.33
C ALA A 100 -7.88 2.96 -1.62
N TYR A 101 -7.78 2.29 -0.46
CA TYR A 101 -8.93 1.96 0.38
C TYR A 101 -9.51 3.21 1.08
N ALA A 102 -8.66 3.97 1.76
CA ALA A 102 -9.08 4.94 2.76
C ALA A 102 -9.22 6.38 2.25
N VAL A 103 -8.54 6.76 1.18
CA VAL A 103 -8.36 8.16 0.79
C VAL A 103 -9.22 8.54 -0.41
N GLU A 104 -9.86 9.70 -0.31
CA GLU A 104 -10.57 10.35 -1.40
C GLU A 104 -9.65 11.29 -2.18
N TYR A 105 -8.87 12.13 -1.49
CA TYR A 105 -7.89 13.04 -2.10
C TYR A 105 -6.77 13.42 -1.14
N ILE A 106 -5.63 13.82 -1.70
CA ILE A 106 -4.51 14.43 -0.98
C ILE A 106 -4.17 15.72 -1.70
N THR A 107 -4.05 16.81 -0.97
CA THR A 107 -3.61 18.11 -1.49
C THR A 107 -2.47 18.66 -0.64
N SER A 108 -1.59 19.41 -1.28
CA SER A 108 -0.40 19.97 -0.64
C SER A 108 -0.15 21.40 -1.09
N ALA A 109 0.30 22.24 -0.18
CA ALA A 109 0.85 23.56 -0.49
C ALA A 109 2.26 23.67 0.11
N SER A 110 3.23 24.11 -0.70
CA SER A 110 4.62 24.27 -0.28
C SER A 110 4.95 25.74 0.00
N GLN A 111 5.74 25.98 1.04
CA GLN A 111 6.33 27.26 1.35
C GLN A 111 7.83 27.09 1.61
N PRO A 112 8.72 27.75 0.85
CA PRO A 112 10.15 27.66 1.08
C PRO A 112 10.53 28.31 2.41
N GLN A 113 11.37 27.61 3.18
CA GLN A 113 11.97 28.08 4.43
C GLN A 113 13.50 28.02 4.33
N ARG A 114 14.20 28.62 5.31
CA ARG A 114 15.67 28.52 5.35
C ARG A 114 16.09 27.09 5.66
N GLY A 115 16.49 26.34 4.63
CA GLY A 115 17.06 25.00 4.72
C GLY A 115 16.07 23.84 4.55
N TYR A 116 14.78 24.12 4.27
CA TYR A 116 13.75 23.12 3.98
C TYR A 116 12.52 23.76 3.32
N TYR A 117 11.59 22.95 2.84
CA TYR A 117 10.25 23.37 2.44
C TYR A 117 9.24 22.94 3.50
N GLU A 118 8.40 23.88 3.93
CA GLU A 118 7.25 23.57 4.79
C GLU A 118 6.04 23.26 3.92
N ILE A 119 5.53 22.04 4.06
CA ILE A 119 4.40 21.54 3.27
C ILE A 119 3.19 21.45 4.20
N SER A 120 2.12 22.15 3.83
CA SER A 120 0.80 21.97 4.44
C SER A 120 0.05 20.88 3.68
N LEU A 121 -0.31 19.80 4.36
CA LEU A 121 -1.03 18.67 3.80
C LEU A 121 -2.50 18.69 4.23
N GLN A 122 -3.39 18.37 3.30
CA GLN A 122 -4.81 18.11 3.57
C GLN A 122 -5.21 16.79 2.92
N ILE A 123 -5.74 15.87 3.72
CA ILE A 123 -6.14 14.51 3.32
C ILE A 123 -7.64 14.38 3.54
N GLY A 124 -8.38 14.16 2.45
CA GLY A 124 -9.80 13.80 2.52
C GLY A 124 -9.95 12.29 2.57
N SER A 125 -10.63 11.76 3.58
CA SER A 125 -10.84 10.32 3.76
C SER A 125 -12.19 9.86 3.21
N ARG A 126 -12.19 8.74 2.47
CA ARG A 126 -13.39 7.99 2.07
C ARG A 126 -13.92 7.10 3.19
N ARG A 127 -13.02 6.64 4.07
CA ARG A 127 -13.31 5.73 5.19
C ARG A 127 -13.22 6.47 6.51
N THR A 128 -14.00 6.03 7.50
CA THR A 128 -13.94 6.61 8.85
C THR A 128 -12.70 6.11 9.61
N ALA A 129 -12.33 6.79 10.69
CA ALA A 129 -11.25 6.36 11.57
C ALA A 129 -11.48 4.94 12.09
N GLU A 130 -12.72 4.61 12.47
CA GLU A 130 -13.10 3.29 12.96
C GLU A 130 -12.90 2.22 11.89
N GLN A 131 -13.26 2.51 10.63
CA GLN A 131 -13.07 1.58 9.51
C GLN A 131 -11.58 1.32 9.23
N ILE A 132 -10.75 2.37 9.26
CA ILE A 132 -9.29 2.24 9.07
C ILE A 132 -8.68 1.40 10.20
N GLN A 133 -9.05 1.68 11.45
CA GLN A 133 -8.53 0.96 12.62
C GLN A 133 -9.06 -0.48 12.71
N ALA A 134 -10.21 -0.77 12.10
CA ALA A 134 -10.79 -2.11 12.04
C ALA A 134 -10.15 -3.01 10.96
N VAL A 135 -9.25 -2.50 10.11
CA VAL A 135 -8.58 -3.30 9.08
C VAL A 135 -7.75 -4.41 9.75
N VAL A 136 -8.08 -5.65 9.43
CA VAL A 136 -7.39 -6.83 9.97
C VAL A 136 -6.19 -7.17 9.12
N ASN A 137 -5.05 -7.46 9.73
CA ASN A 137 -3.86 -7.92 9.00
C ASN A 137 -3.85 -9.45 8.91
N ALA A 138 -3.61 -9.97 7.71
CA ALA A 138 -3.45 -11.39 7.44
C ALA A 138 -2.24 -11.64 6.52
N THR A 139 -1.49 -12.71 6.78
CA THR A 139 -0.30 -13.04 5.97
C THR A 139 -0.67 -13.46 4.54
N SER A 140 -1.80 -14.16 4.37
CA SER A 140 -2.27 -14.65 3.07
C SER A 140 -3.79 -14.81 3.07
N THR A 141 -4.35 -15.11 1.90
CA THR A 141 -5.79 -15.38 1.70
C THR A 141 -6.29 -16.63 2.44
N GLU A 142 -5.40 -17.51 2.92
CA GLU A 142 -5.77 -18.70 3.70
C GLU A 142 -6.36 -18.37 5.08
N ALA A 143 -6.18 -17.14 5.57
CA ALA A 143 -6.81 -16.68 6.81
C ALA A 143 -8.26 -16.20 6.59
N LEU A 144 -8.67 -15.95 5.35
CA LEU A 144 -10.00 -15.40 5.06
C LEU A 144 -11.16 -16.27 5.54
N PRO A 145 -11.13 -17.61 5.47
CA PRO A 145 -12.24 -18.42 5.96
C PRO A 145 -12.57 -18.15 7.43
N SER A 146 -11.57 -18.18 8.31
CA SER A 146 -11.77 -17.94 9.74
C SER A 146 -12.15 -16.49 10.04
N LEU A 147 -11.59 -15.51 9.31
CA LEU A 147 -11.93 -14.10 9.48
C LEU A 147 -13.36 -13.78 9.06
N LEU A 148 -13.82 -14.34 7.94
CA LEU A 148 -15.20 -14.16 7.45
C LEU A 148 -16.22 -14.86 8.35
N GLU A 149 -15.91 -16.07 8.84
CA GLU A 149 -16.77 -16.74 9.82
C GLU A 149 -16.90 -15.94 11.11
N ALA A 150 -15.78 -15.45 11.66
CA ALA A 150 -15.80 -14.60 12.85
C ALA A 150 -16.60 -13.32 12.62
N ALA A 151 -16.41 -12.65 11.48
CA ALA A 151 -17.17 -11.45 11.13
C ALA A 151 -18.69 -11.72 11.06
N LEU A 152 -19.09 -12.85 10.49
CA LEU A 152 -20.50 -13.26 10.43
C LEU A 152 -21.08 -13.60 11.82
N ASP A 153 -20.32 -14.31 12.65
CA ASP A 153 -20.75 -14.68 14.01
C ASP A 153 -20.91 -13.45 14.91
N GLU A 154 -20.05 -12.45 14.71
CA GLU A 154 -20.14 -11.14 15.36
C GLU A 154 -21.22 -10.22 14.75
N GLY A 155 -21.88 -10.65 13.66
CA GLY A 155 -22.90 -9.86 12.98
C GLY A 155 -22.37 -8.61 12.29
N ARG A 156 -21.10 -8.60 11.88
CA ARG A 156 -20.49 -7.48 11.15
C ARG A 156 -21.11 -7.36 9.76
N THR A 157 -21.30 -6.12 9.31
CA THR A 157 -21.78 -5.81 7.96
C THR A 157 -20.65 -5.61 6.96
N GLU A 158 -19.42 -5.50 7.45
CA GLU A 158 -18.22 -5.32 6.62
C GLU A 158 -16.99 -5.94 7.28
N LEU A 159 -16.01 -6.29 6.46
CA LEU A 159 -14.69 -6.75 6.88
C LEU A 159 -13.66 -6.25 5.88
N ALA A 160 -12.65 -5.52 6.36
CA ALA A 160 -11.48 -5.14 5.57
C ALA A 160 -10.26 -5.92 6.04
N VAL A 161 -9.55 -6.56 5.11
CA VAL A 161 -8.40 -7.41 5.40
C VAL A 161 -7.21 -6.97 4.55
N ARG A 162 -6.12 -6.57 5.20
CA ARG A 162 -4.82 -6.35 4.56
C ARG A 162 -4.10 -7.68 4.40
N ILE A 163 -3.73 -8.03 3.18
CA ILE A 163 -3.04 -9.28 2.82
C ILE A 163 -1.56 -9.00 2.60
N GLY A 164 -0.70 -9.71 3.31
CA GLY A 164 0.75 -9.55 3.19
C GLY A 164 1.37 -10.20 1.95
N TYR A 165 0.74 -11.26 1.42
CA TYR A 165 1.25 -11.97 0.25
C TYR A 165 0.11 -12.27 -0.74
N TRP A 166 0.14 -11.58 -1.87
CA TRP A 166 -0.79 -11.74 -2.98
C TRP A 166 -0.13 -12.52 -4.13
N ARG A 167 -0.89 -13.41 -4.76
CA ARG A 167 -0.48 -14.23 -5.91
C ARG A 167 -1.49 -14.11 -7.04
N GLU A 168 -1.10 -14.51 -8.25
CA GLU A 168 -1.97 -14.52 -9.44
C GLU A 168 -3.28 -15.30 -9.23
N ASP A 169 -3.27 -16.38 -8.43
CA ASP A 169 -4.43 -17.20 -8.12
C ASP A 169 -5.24 -16.71 -6.90
N SER A 170 -4.77 -15.66 -6.21
CA SER A 170 -5.37 -15.21 -4.95
C SER A 170 -6.80 -14.69 -5.13
N GLN A 171 -7.09 -14.01 -6.24
CA GLN A 171 -8.44 -13.52 -6.51
C GLN A 171 -9.44 -14.68 -6.68
N ALA A 172 -9.11 -15.67 -7.52
CA ALA A 172 -9.96 -16.85 -7.71
C ALA A 172 -10.15 -17.62 -6.40
N ARG A 173 -9.09 -17.68 -5.56
CA ARG A 173 -9.16 -18.27 -4.22
C ARG A 173 -10.11 -17.52 -3.29
N VAL A 174 -10.10 -16.18 -3.31
CA VAL A 174 -11.04 -15.36 -2.52
C VAL A 174 -12.49 -15.62 -2.96
N GLU A 175 -12.75 -15.68 -4.26
CA GLU A 175 -14.08 -15.98 -4.81
C GLU A 175 -14.58 -17.37 -4.41
N GLU A 176 -13.71 -18.39 -4.45
CA GLU A 176 -14.00 -19.74 -3.97
C GLU A 176 -14.35 -19.75 -2.48
N ILE A 177 -13.55 -19.08 -1.64
CA ILE A 177 -13.76 -18.99 -0.19
C ILE A 177 -15.11 -18.32 0.11
N VAL A 178 -15.42 -17.21 -0.55
CA VAL A 178 -16.71 -16.51 -0.37
C VAL A 178 -17.89 -17.41 -0.77
N ALA A 179 -17.78 -18.12 -1.90
CA ALA A 179 -18.82 -19.04 -2.35
C ALA A 179 -19.03 -20.20 -1.36
N GLU A 180 -17.94 -20.79 -0.85
CA GLU A 180 -17.99 -21.89 0.10
C GLU A 180 -18.64 -21.46 1.42
N ILE A 181 -18.22 -20.35 2.02
CA ILE A 181 -18.79 -19.85 3.28
C ILE A 181 -20.27 -19.53 3.11
N ARG A 182 -20.65 -18.86 2.02
CA ARG A 182 -22.05 -18.54 1.75
C ARG A 182 -22.90 -19.80 1.62
N LYS A 183 -22.39 -20.84 0.97
CA LYS A 183 -23.06 -22.14 0.89
C LYS A 183 -23.22 -22.80 2.26
N GLN A 184 -22.14 -22.85 3.05
CA GLN A 184 -22.15 -23.43 4.39
C GLN A 184 -23.11 -22.70 5.34
N ARG A 185 -23.24 -21.38 5.20
CA ARG A 185 -24.15 -20.52 5.98
C ARG A 185 -25.56 -20.42 5.40
N GLY A 186 -25.86 -21.12 4.31
CA GLY A 186 -27.19 -21.08 3.66
C GLY A 186 -27.55 -19.72 3.05
N LEU A 187 -26.55 -18.90 2.72
CA LEU A 187 -26.71 -17.54 2.21
C LEU A 187 -26.80 -17.49 0.67
N GLU A 188 -26.86 -18.62 -0.02
CA GLU A 188 -26.90 -18.69 -1.49
C GLU A 188 -28.09 -17.91 -2.10
N GLN A 189 -29.20 -17.80 -1.37
CA GLN A 189 -30.40 -17.07 -1.80
C GLN A 189 -30.42 -15.60 -1.38
N THR A 190 -29.43 -15.14 -0.60
CA THR A 190 -29.29 -13.72 -0.23
C THR A 190 -28.55 -12.95 -1.32
N PRO A 191 -28.64 -11.61 -1.38
CA PRO A 191 -27.79 -10.82 -2.27
C PRO A 191 -26.32 -11.20 -2.12
N ALA A 192 -25.59 -11.24 -3.24
CA ALA A 192 -24.15 -11.50 -3.23
C ALA A 192 -23.42 -10.46 -2.36
N TRP A 193 -22.35 -10.88 -1.68
CA TRP A 193 -21.48 -9.94 -1.00
C TRP A 193 -20.70 -9.15 -2.04
N THR A 194 -20.46 -7.86 -1.77
CA THR A 194 -19.54 -7.07 -2.59
C THR A 194 -18.13 -7.32 -2.10
N VAL A 195 -17.24 -7.70 -3.02
CA VAL A 195 -15.81 -7.86 -2.74
C VAL A 195 -15.07 -6.82 -3.57
N SER A 196 -14.28 -5.99 -2.90
CA SER A 196 -13.48 -4.95 -3.54
C SER A 196 -12.01 -5.14 -3.19
N TYR A 197 -11.14 -4.89 -4.17
CA TYR A 197 -9.71 -5.11 -4.08
C TYR A 197 -8.99 -3.76 -4.18
N TYR A 198 -7.99 -3.56 -3.33
CA TYR A 198 -7.24 -2.31 -3.22
C TYR A 198 -5.73 -2.59 -3.28
N PRO A 199 -4.99 -1.89 -4.16
CA PRO A 199 -5.50 -1.04 -5.25
C PRO A 199 -6.37 -1.82 -6.26
N ALA A 200 -7.21 -1.11 -7.01
CA ALA A 200 -8.11 -1.72 -7.99
C ALA A 200 -7.34 -2.30 -9.20
N ASP A 201 -6.24 -1.64 -9.56
CA ASP A 201 -5.30 -2.05 -10.58
C ASP A 201 -3.91 -2.24 -9.93
N GLY A 202 -3.21 -3.33 -10.28
CA GLY A 202 -1.88 -3.63 -9.75
C GLY A 202 -1.87 -4.73 -8.68
N GLU A 203 -0.89 -4.68 -7.78
CA GLU A 203 -0.71 -5.68 -6.73
C GLU A 203 -1.68 -5.40 -5.56
N VAL A 204 -2.75 -6.19 -5.48
CA VAL A 204 -3.74 -6.08 -4.40
C VAL A 204 -3.10 -6.41 -3.06
N GLY A 205 -3.26 -5.52 -2.09
CA GLY A 205 -2.81 -5.74 -0.72
C GLY A 205 -3.90 -5.58 0.33
N LEU A 206 -5.12 -5.23 -0.06
CA LEU A 206 -6.26 -5.10 0.84
C LEU A 206 -7.56 -5.53 0.13
N ILE A 207 -8.39 -6.27 0.85
CA ILE A 207 -9.70 -6.73 0.38
C ILE A 207 -10.79 -6.19 1.32
N GLU A 208 -11.83 -5.59 0.76
CA GLU A 208 -13.04 -5.19 1.48
C GLU A 208 -14.18 -6.14 1.12
N PHE A 209 -14.84 -6.68 2.14
CA PHE A 209 -16.04 -7.48 2.02
C PHE A 209 -17.21 -6.71 2.61
N ILE A 210 -18.25 -6.46 1.80
CA ILE A 210 -19.53 -5.94 2.27
C ILE A 210 -20.47 -7.12 2.47
N LEU A 211 -20.62 -7.52 3.73
CA LEU A 211 -21.39 -8.65 4.22
C LEU A 211 -22.83 -8.19 4.42
N SER A 212 -23.59 -8.08 3.33
CA SER A 212 -24.97 -7.62 3.37
C SER A 212 -25.83 -8.41 4.38
N GLN A 213 -26.41 -7.72 5.37
CA GLN A 213 -27.56 -8.20 6.13
C GLN A 213 -28.59 -7.06 6.35
N GLN A 214 -29.70 -7.12 5.61
CA GLN A 214 -31.10 -7.01 6.05
C GLN A 214 -32.02 -6.69 4.85
N VAL A 215 -32.68 -7.72 4.32
CA VAL A 215 -34.02 -7.52 3.74
C VAL A 215 -34.91 -7.23 4.94
N GLN A 216 -35.47 -6.02 5.00
CA GLN A 216 -36.49 -5.63 5.99
C GLN A 216 -37.59 -6.70 6.04
N PRO A 217 -38.16 -7.02 7.22
CA PRO A 217 -39.31 -7.90 7.28
C PRO A 217 -40.41 -7.34 6.38
N LYS A 218 -40.84 -8.17 5.43
CA LYS A 218 -41.98 -7.90 4.56
C LYS A 218 -43.15 -7.45 5.45
N THR A 219 -43.47 -6.17 5.42
CA THR A 219 -44.71 -5.65 6.03
C THR A 219 -45.85 -6.42 5.40
N GLU A 220 -46.45 -7.30 6.19
CA GLU A 220 -47.65 -8.03 5.85
C GLU A 220 -48.74 -7.00 5.52
N PRO A 221 -49.47 -7.12 4.39
CA PRO A 221 -50.52 -6.18 4.09
C PRO A 221 -51.62 -6.33 5.14
N ALA A 222 -51.89 -5.25 5.87
CA ALA A 222 -53.02 -5.18 6.78
C ALA A 222 -54.30 -5.51 5.99
N ALA A 223 -55.00 -6.53 6.46
CA ALA A 223 -56.35 -6.90 6.02
C ALA A 223 -57.38 -5.83 6.42
#